data_AF-A0A2K6U4Y9-F1
#
_entry.id   AF-A0A2K6U4Y9-F1
#
_cell.length_a   1.000
_cell.length_b   1.000
_cell.length_c   1.000
_cell.angle_alpha   90.00
_cell.angle_beta   90.00
_cell.angle_gamma   90.00
#
_symmetry.space_group_name_H-M   'P 1'
#
loop_
_entity.id
_entity.type
_entity.pdbx_description
1 polymer ?
#
loop_
_entity_poly.entity_id
_entity_poly.type
_entity_poly.pdbx_seq_one_letter_code
_entity_poly.pdbx_strand_id
1 'polypeptide(L)'
;MSGWECLEKKVAALCRYTPRRNIPPYFVALVPQNEESDDQKIQVTPSGFQLAFLLFADDKRNMPFAEKIMATPEQVDKMKAVVEKLRFTYRSDSFEDPVLQQHSRNLEPLALDLTEPEQAVDLALPKVEAMNQRPGSLVDEFKELVYPPDYNPEGKVTKRKPNNEGSGSKRPKVEYSEEELKTHICKGTLGKFTVPVLKQACQAYGLKKQELLEALTKPFQD
;
A
#
# COMPACT_ATOMS: atom_id res chain seq x y z
N MET A 1 17.21 -2.44 -30.38
CA MET A 1 17.36 -1.78 -29.07
C MET A 1 18.19 -2.71 -28.23
N SER A 2 19.45 -2.35 -28.03
CA SER A 2 20.39 -3.10 -27.20
C SER A 2 20.10 -2.84 -25.71
N GLY A 3 20.53 -3.73 -24.80
CA GLY A 3 20.31 -3.55 -23.36
C GLY A 3 20.93 -2.28 -22.80
N TRP A 4 22.09 -1.86 -23.33
CA TRP A 4 22.79 -0.64 -22.92
C TRP A 4 22.04 0.64 -23.33
N GLU A 5 21.45 0.68 -24.54
CA GLU A 5 20.60 1.80 -24.97
C GLU A 5 19.37 1.99 -24.08
N CYS A 6 18.79 0.88 -23.58
CA CYS A 6 17.65 0.92 -22.69
C CYS A 6 18.01 1.52 -21.31
N LEU A 7 19.22 1.23 -20.81
CA LEU A 7 19.72 1.78 -19.55
C LEU A 7 19.96 3.28 -19.63
N GLU A 8 20.63 3.74 -20.69
CA GLU A 8 20.89 5.17 -20.90
C GLU A 8 19.60 5.99 -20.95
N LYS A 9 18.59 5.45 -21.63
CA LYS A 9 17.29 6.10 -21.81
C LYS A 9 16.33 5.87 -20.65
N LYS A 10 16.70 5.04 -19.66
CA LYS A 10 15.82 4.61 -18.54
C LYS A 10 14.48 4.06 -19.03
N VAL A 11 14.50 3.23 -20.06
CA VAL A 11 13.31 2.61 -20.66
C VAL A 11 13.32 1.09 -20.47
N ALA A 12 12.13 0.50 -20.38
CA ALA A 12 11.93 -0.94 -20.39
C ALA A 12 11.18 -1.35 -21.67
N ALA A 13 11.48 -2.53 -22.20
CA ALA A 13 10.76 -3.04 -23.36
C ALA A 13 9.48 -3.76 -22.91
N LEU A 14 8.32 -3.24 -23.30
CA LEU A 14 7.04 -3.91 -23.07
C LEU A 14 6.86 -5.03 -24.09
N CYS A 15 6.61 -6.24 -23.60
CA CYS A 15 6.49 -7.44 -24.42
C CYS A 15 5.23 -8.23 -24.08
N ARG A 16 4.75 -8.99 -25.08
CA ARG A 16 3.72 -10.01 -24.89
C ARG A 16 4.42 -11.36 -24.73
N TYR A 17 4.44 -11.88 -23.51
CA TYR A 17 5.11 -13.12 -23.14
C TYR A 17 4.16 -14.31 -23.26
N THR A 18 4.62 -15.39 -23.88
CA THR A 18 3.88 -16.66 -24.01
C THR A 18 4.86 -17.81 -23.81
N PRO A 19 4.90 -18.45 -22.63
CA PRO A 19 5.98 -19.38 -22.24
C PRO A 19 5.99 -20.67 -23.07
N ARG A 20 4.81 -21.18 -23.45
CA ARG A 20 4.64 -22.39 -24.27
C ARG A 20 3.36 -22.29 -25.09
N ARG A 21 3.19 -23.19 -26.06
CA ARG A 21 1.98 -23.27 -26.90
C ARG A 21 0.73 -23.40 -26.02
N ASN A 22 -0.37 -22.77 -26.45
CA ASN A 22 -1.69 -22.84 -25.83
C ASN A 22 -1.78 -22.29 -24.39
N ILE A 23 -0.93 -21.32 -24.02
CA ILE A 23 -1.07 -20.55 -22.77
C ILE A 23 -1.47 -19.11 -23.11
N PRO A 24 -2.42 -18.50 -22.38
CA PRO A 24 -2.75 -17.08 -22.53
C PRO A 24 -1.52 -16.19 -22.35
N PRO A 25 -1.37 -15.14 -23.17
CA PRO A 25 -0.23 -14.24 -23.04
C PRO A 25 -0.29 -13.40 -21.76
N TYR A 26 0.88 -13.02 -21.25
CA TYR A 26 1.04 -12.00 -20.20
C TYR A 26 1.77 -10.77 -20.75
N PHE A 27 1.43 -9.59 -20.25
CA PHE A 27 2.28 -8.42 -20.46
C PHE A 27 3.47 -8.48 -19.50
N VAL A 28 4.68 -8.30 -20.04
CA VAL A 28 5.91 -8.26 -19.25
C VAL A 28 6.73 -7.03 -19.64
N ALA A 29 7.43 -6.45 -18.68
CA ALA A 29 8.44 -5.43 -18.91
C ALA A 29 9.82 -6.10 -18.82
N LEU A 30 10.60 -6.02 -19.89
CA LEU A 30 12.02 -6.37 -19.87
C LEU A 30 12.79 -5.15 -19.35
N VAL A 31 13.08 -5.18 -18.05
CA VAL A 31 13.83 -4.13 -17.35
C VAL A 31 15.31 -4.39 -17.57
N PRO A 32 16.06 -3.47 -18.19
CA PRO A 32 17.47 -3.72 -18.45
C PRO A 32 18.26 -3.72 -17.14
N GLN A 33 19.21 -4.64 -17.02
CA GLN A 33 19.98 -4.90 -15.80
C GLN A 33 21.46 -4.93 -16.15
N ASN A 34 22.25 -4.09 -15.47
CA ASN A 34 23.70 -4.05 -15.60
C ASN A 34 24.35 -5.13 -14.75
N GLU A 35 25.53 -5.58 -15.20
CA GLU A 35 26.37 -6.45 -14.41
C GLU A 35 26.93 -5.72 -13.19
N GLU A 36 26.88 -6.37 -12.04
CA GLU A 36 27.48 -5.90 -10.79
C GLU A 36 28.25 -7.05 -10.16
N SER A 37 29.49 -6.78 -9.77
CA SER A 37 30.35 -7.74 -9.07
C SER A 37 30.76 -7.15 -7.72
N ASP A 38 30.89 -8.00 -6.72
CA ASP A 38 31.34 -7.60 -5.40
C ASP A 38 32.87 -7.45 -5.31
N ASP A 39 33.36 -7.09 -4.12
CA ASP A 39 34.79 -6.93 -3.83
C ASP A 39 35.59 -8.24 -4.04
N GLN A 40 34.91 -9.40 -3.97
CA GLN A 40 35.49 -10.72 -4.22
C GLN A 40 35.46 -11.11 -5.70
N LYS A 41 35.01 -10.21 -6.58
CA LYS A 41 34.77 -10.44 -8.02
C LYS A 41 33.74 -11.51 -8.32
N ILE A 42 32.85 -11.80 -7.36
CA ILE A 42 31.69 -12.65 -7.56
C ILE A 42 30.61 -11.80 -8.25
N GLN A 43 30.03 -12.33 -9.32
CA GLN A 43 28.93 -11.68 -10.01
C GLN A 43 27.67 -11.71 -9.13
N VAL A 44 27.27 -10.56 -8.60
CA VAL A 44 26.07 -10.40 -7.75
C VAL A 44 24.83 -10.21 -8.61
N THR A 45 24.95 -9.37 -9.63
CA THR A 45 23.86 -9.05 -10.56
C THR A 45 24.33 -9.40 -11.98
N PRO A 46 23.68 -10.33 -12.70
CA PRO A 46 24.08 -10.67 -14.06
C PRO A 46 23.64 -9.60 -15.07
N SER A 47 24.39 -9.46 -16.17
CA SER A 47 24.01 -8.60 -17.29
C SER A 47 22.81 -9.17 -18.05
N GLY A 48 21.81 -8.33 -18.38
CA GLY A 48 20.70 -8.74 -19.23
C GLY A 48 19.42 -7.95 -19.00
N PHE A 49 18.30 -8.68 -18.99
CA PHE A 49 16.98 -8.10 -18.72
C PHE A 49 16.26 -8.90 -17.63
N GLN A 50 15.76 -8.20 -16.62
CA GLN A 50 14.81 -8.77 -15.67
C GLN A 50 13.42 -8.79 -16.32
N LEU A 51 12.82 -9.97 -16.42
CA LEU A 51 11.46 -10.15 -16.92
C LEU A 51 10.47 -9.89 -15.78
N ALA A 52 9.88 -8.69 -15.74
CA ALA A 52 8.90 -8.30 -14.74
C ALA A 52 7.47 -8.49 -15.27
N PHE A 53 6.66 -9.30 -14.60
CA PHE A 53 5.26 -9.51 -14.97
C PHE A 53 4.39 -8.30 -14.60
N LEU A 54 3.56 -7.86 -15.55
CA LEU A 54 2.59 -6.80 -15.33
C LEU A 54 1.21 -7.42 -15.05
N LEU A 55 0.62 -6.98 -13.95
CA LEU A 55 -0.69 -7.44 -13.49
C LEU A 55 -1.81 -7.00 -14.45
N PHE A 56 -2.72 -7.92 -14.78
CA PHE A 56 -3.96 -7.58 -15.47
C PHE A 56 -4.92 -6.83 -14.55
N ALA A 57 -6.02 -6.33 -15.12
CA ALA A 57 -7.07 -5.67 -14.33
C ALA A 57 -7.65 -6.62 -13.28
N ASP A 58 -7.80 -7.91 -13.61
CA ASP A 58 -8.39 -8.93 -12.73
C ASP A 58 -7.51 -9.26 -11.52
N ASP A 59 -6.20 -9.06 -11.63
CA ASP A 59 -5.23 -9.28 -10.55
C ASP A 59 -5.23 -8.11 -9.54
N LYS A 60 -5.72 -6.93 -9.94
CA LYS A 60 -5.77 -5.74 -9.08
C LYS A 60 -6.97 -5.80 -8.14
N ARG A 61 -6.71 -5.72 -6.84
CA ARG A 61 -7.74 -5.67 -5.80
C ARG A 61 -8.01 -4.23 -5.37
N ASN A 62 -9.27 -3.80 -5.49
CA ASN A 62 -9.69 -2.50 -4.96
C ASN A 62 -9.78 -2.57 -3.43
N MET A 63 -9.10 -1.65 -2.76
CA MET A 63 -9.12 -1.54 -1.30
C MET A 63 -9.95 -0.32 -0.89
N PRO A 64 -10.83 -0.43 0.12
CA PRO A 64 -11.53 0.74 0.64
C PRO A 64 -10.52 1.65 1.34
N PHE A 65 -10.49 2.92 0.96
CA PHE A 65 -9.65 3.91 1.62
C PHE A 65 -10.39 4.47 2.84
N ALA A 66 -9.71 4.45 3.99
CA ALA A 66 -10.09 5.28 5.12
C ALA A 66 -9.64 6.72 4.88
N GLU A 67 -10.17 7.65 5.69
CA GLU A 67 -9.67 9.02 5.71
C GLU A 67 -8.17 9.03 6.00
N LYS A 68 -7.42 9.83 5.24
CA LYS A 68 -5.96 9.88 5.35
C LYS A 68 -5.58 10.74 6.55
N ILE A 69 -5.24 10.08 7.66
CA ILE A 69 -4.70 10.73 8.85
C ILE A 69 -3.18 10.85 8.69
N MET A 70 -2.67 12.08 8.71
CA MET A 70 -1.24 12.38 8.55
C MET A 70 -0.58 12.55 9.92
N ALA A 71 0.64 12.00 10.08
CA ALA A 71 1.46 12.21 11.26
C ALA A 71 2.08 13.61 11.27
N THR A 72 2.39 14.12 12.46
CA THR A 72 3.14 15.38 12.63
C THR A 72 4.62 15.17 12.28
N PRO A 73 5.36 16.23 11.90
CA PRO A 73 6.80 16.11 11.60
C PRO A 73 7.59 15.55 12.80
N GLU A 74 7.21 15.90 14.02
CA GLU A 74 7.85 15.40 15.24
C GLU A 74 7.69 13.88 15.42
N GLN A 75 6.48 13.36 15.19
CA GLN A 75 6.22 11.91 15.21
C GLN A 75 7.04 11.18 14.15
N VAL A 76 7.16 11.77 12.96
CA VAL A 76 7.97 11.22 11.86
C VAL A 76 9.45 11.19 12.24
N ASP A 77 9.98 12.27 12.82
CA ASP A 77 11.40 12.36 13.18
C ASP A 77 11.78 11.38 14.31
N LYS A 78 10.90 11.17 15.30
CA LYS A 78 11.10 10.13 16.32
C LYS A 78 11.08 8.72 15.71
N MET A 79 10.18 8.44 14.78
CA MET A 79 10.17 7.15 14.08
C MET A 79 11.42 6.94 13.21
N LYS A 80 11.95 7.99 12.55
CA LYS A 80 13.23 7.91 11.83
C LYS A 80 14.37 7.47 12.75
N ALA A 81 14.47 8.05 13.95
CA ALA A 81 15.49 7.67 14.93
C ALA A 81 15.38 6.18 15.34
N VAL A 82 14.15 5.66 15.51
CA VAL A 82 13.93 4.23 15.77
C VAL A 82 14.39 3.36 14.58
N VAL A 83 14.03 3.74 13.36
CA VAL A 83 14.44 3.03 12.13
C VAL A 83 15.97 3.00 11.98
N GLU A 84 16.65 4.10 12.29
CA GLU A 84 18.12 4.17 12.25
C GLU A 84 18.78 3.23 13.26
N LYS A 85 18.24 3.12 14.48
CA LYS A 85 18.74 2.19 15.50
C LYS A 85 18.51 0.71 15.16
N LEU A 86 17.48 0.42 14.37
CA LEU A 86 17.13 -0.92 13.91
C LEU A 86 17.69 -1.24 12.51
N ARG A 87 18.49 -0.35 11.92
CA ARG A 87 19.09 -0.55 10.61
C ARG A 87 20.03 -1.76 10.62
N PHE A 88 19.91 -2.58 9.58
CA PHE A 88 20.85 -3.65 9.27
C PHE A 88 21.03 -3.76 7.75
N THR A 89 22.10 -4.43 7.32
CA THR A 89 22.36 -4.69 5.90
C THR A 89 21.62 -5.94 5.48
N TYR A 90 20.57 -5.78 4.69
CA TYR A 90 19.86 -6.91 4.08
C TYR A 90 20.69 -7.52 2.95
N ARG A 91 20.74 -8.85 2.90
CA ARG A 91 21.19 -9.62 1.75
C ARG A 91 20.17 -10.71 1.43
N SER A 92 20.06 -11.10 0.16
CA SER A 92 19.14 -12.15 -0.29
C SER A 92 19.42 -13.52 0.31
N ASP A 93 20.66 -13.77 0.75
CA ASP A 93 21.14 -15.01 1.38
C ASP A 93 21.11 -14.96 2.91
N SER A 94 20.54 -13.92 3.53
CA SER A 94 20.56 -13.75 4.98
C SER A 94 19.61 -14.67 5.75
N PHE A 95 18.62 -15.26 5.08
CA PHE A 95 17.57 -16.05 5.72
C PHE A 95 17.41 -17.38 4.99
N GLU A 96 17.40 -18.46 5.75
CA GLU A 96 17.10 -19.80 5.27
C GLU A 96 15.63 -20.14 5.54
N ASP A 97 15.04 -21.02 4.73
CA ASP A 97 13.68 -21.50 4.97
C ASP A 97 13.67 -22.45 6.18
N PRO A 98 13.03 -22.07 7.31
CA PRO A 98 13.06 -22.87 8.53
C PRO A 98 12.39 -24.25 8.35
N VAL A 99 11.39 -24.36 7.47
CA VAL A 99 10.68 -25.62 7.21
C VAL A 99 11.59 -26.57 6.45
N LEU A 100 12.28 -26.08 5.41
CA LEU A 100 13.24 -26.88 4.66
C LEU A 100 14.45 -27.28 5.52
N GLN A 101 14.94 -26.37 6.37
CA GLN A 101 16.03 -26.66 7.30
C GLN A 101 15.64 -27.77 8.27
N GLN A 102 14.50 -27.64 8.96
CA GLN A 102 14.07 -28.67 9.90
C GLN A 102 13.81 -30.01 9.19
N HIS A 103 13.26 -29.98 7.97
CA HIS A 103 13.05 -31.19 7.18
C HIS A 103 14.37 -31.92 6.89
N SER A 104 15.38 -31.23 6.35
CA SER A 104 16.69 -31.82 6.06
C SER A 104 17.40 -32.30 7.33
N ARG A 105 17.35 -31.51 8.41
CA ARG A 105 17.92 -31.87 9.72
C ARG A 105 17.24 -33.06 10.38
N ASN A 106 16.00 -33.38 10.00
CA ASN A 106 15.35 -34.62 10.42
C ASN A 106 15.78 -35.82 9.56
N LEU A 107 16.01 -35.62 8.26
CA LEU A 107 16.39 -36.69 7.33
C LEU A 107 17.84 -37.15 7.50
N GLU A 108 18.77 -36.23 7.75
CA GLU A 108 20.20 -36.54 7.93
C GLU A 108 20.45 -37.57 9.06
N PRO A 109 19.92 -37.40 10.28
CA PRO A 109 20.02 -38.40 11.35
C PRO A 109 19.43 -39.75 10.97
N LEU A 110 18.26 -39.75 10.30
CA LEU A 110 17.62 -40.99 9.85
C LEU A 110 18.46 -41.73 8.82
N ALA A 111 19.20 -41.01 7.97
CA ALA A 111 20.10 -41.59 6.99
C ALA A 111 21.41 -42.11 7.61
N LEU A 112 21.81 -41.57 8.77
CA LEU A 112 23.06 -41.88 9.47
C LEU A 112 22.85 -42.76 10.72
N ASP A 113 21.63 -43.26 10.94
CA ASP A 113 21.22 -44.01 12.13
C ASP A 113 21.55 -43.29 13.46
N LEU A 114 21.43 -41.96 13.47
CA LEU A 114 21.60 -41.13 14.68
C LEU A 114 20.26 -41.00 15.43
N THR A 115 20.34 -40.91 16.76
CA THR A 115 19.17 -41.04 17.64
C THR A 115 18.25 -39.83 17.65
N GLU A 116 18.77 -38.62 17.46
CA GLU A 116 18.01 -37.38 17.62
C GLU A 116 18.33 -36.35 16.53
N PRO A 117 17.30 -35.71 15.95
CA PRO A 117 17.50 -34.62 15.01
C PRO A 117 17.86 -33.32 15.71
N GLU A 118 18.78 -32.57 15.09
CA GLU A 118 19.10 -31.21 15.51
C GLU A 118 17.91 -30.28 15.22
N GLN A 119 17.58 -29.40 16.17
CA GLN A 119 16.58 -28.36 15.93
C GLN A 119 17.23 -27.21 15.16
N ALA A 120 16.65 -26.87 14.01
CA ALA A 120 17.09 -25.72 13.23
C ALA A 120 16.73 -24.42 13.97
N VAL A 121 17.67 -23.48 14.03
CA VAL A 121 17.40 -22.14 14.58
C VAL A 121 16.65 -21.32 13.54
N ASP A 122 15.45 -20.84 13.87
CA ASP A 122 14.67 -20.00 12.97
C ASP A 122 15.25 -18.57 12.92
N LEU A 123 15.90 -18.26 11.80
CA LEU A 123 16.48 -16.94 11.55
C LEU A 123 15.44 -15.88 11.13
N ALA A 124 14.22 -16.28 10.77
CA ALA A 124 13.14 -15.36 10.41
C ALA A 124 12.48 -14.72 11.64
N LEU A 125 12.66 -15.30 12.83
CA LEU A 125 12.17 -14.72 14.08
C LEU A 125 12.95 -13.45 14.44
N PRO A 126 12.24 -12.34 14.78
CA PRO A 126 12.91 -11.13 15.24
C PRO A 126 13.72 -11.37 16.51
N LYS A 127 14.90 -10.74 16.60
CA LYS A 127 15.75 -10.78 17.81
C LYS A 127 15.22 -9.78 18.84
N VAL A 128 14.07 -10.10 19.45
CA VAL A 128 13.27 -9.20 20.31
C VAL A 128 14.12 -8.53 21.39
N GLU A 129 14.93 -9.28 22.14
CA GLU A 129 15.76 -8.70 23.20
C GLU A 129 16.74 -7.65 22.68
N ALA A 130 17.41 -7.94 21.56
CA ALA A 130 18.34 -7.00 20.95
C ALA A 130 17.59 -5.77 20.36
N MET A 131 16.39 -5.99 19.81
CA MET A 131 15.56 -4.92 19.27
C MET A 131 14.96 -4.02 20.36
N ASN A 132 14.72 -4.54 21.56
CA ASN A 132 14.26 -3.73 22.70
C ASN A 132 15.41 -2.92 23.29
N GLN A 133 16.61 -3.49 23.38
CA GLN A 133 17.77 -2.83 23.98
C GLN A 133 18.36 -1.71 23.10
N ARG A 134 18.42 -1.89 21.77
CA ARG A 134 19.06 -0.93 20.84
C ARG A 134 18.43 0.48 20.79
N PRO A 135 17.11 0.64 20.67
CA PRO A 135 16.47 1.95 20.59
C PRO A 135 16.30 2.61 21.98
N GLY A 136 16.39 1.85 23.08
CA GLY A 136 16.29 2.40 24.44
C GLY A 136 14.96 3.13 24.67
N SER A 137 15.03 4.37 25.15
CA SER A 137 13.84 5.21 25.44
C SER A 137 13.07 5.68 24.22
N LEU A 138 13.64 5.60 23.00
CA LEU A 138 13.02 6.13 21.78
C LEU A 138 11.64 5.52 21.50
N VAL A 139 11.46 4.25 21.88
CA VAL A 139 10.18 3.54 21.72
C VAL A 139 9.12 4.15 22.63
N ASP A 140 9.47 4.48 23.86
CA ASP A 140 8.52 5.03 24.83
C ASP A 140 8.22 6.51 24.54
N GLU A 141 9.23 7.29 24.13
CA GLU A 141 9.04 8.66 23.63
C GLU A 141 8.12 8.70 22.41
N PHE A 142 8.26 7.74 21.48
CA PHE A 142 7.36 7.65 20.33
C PHE A 142 5.93 7.28 20.75
N LYS A 143 5.76 6.39 21.73
CA LYS A 143 4.44 6.03 22.26
C LYS A 143 3.75 7.25 22.88
N GLU A 144 4.46 8.05 23.67
CA GLU A 144 3.90 9.26 24.30
C GLU A 144 3.40 10.29 23.28
N LEU A 145 4.04 10.39 22.12
CA LEU A 145 3.64 11.33 21.05
C LEU A 145 2.45 10.85 20.21
N VAL A 146 2.17 9.55 20.20
CA VAL A 146 1.20 8.94 19.27
C VAL A 146 -0.02 8.37 19.99
N TYR A 147 0.20 7.68 21.11
CA TYR A 147 -0.86 6.98 21.82
C TYR A 147 -1.36 7.82 22.99
N PRO A 148 -2.67 8.15 23.03
CA PRO A 148 -3.30 8.68 24.23
C PRO A 148 -3.08 7.77 25.44
N PRO A 149 -3.08 8.31 26.67
CA PRO A 149 -2.80 7.54 27.89
C PRO A 149 -3.84 6.44 28.18
N ASP A 150 -5.05 6.56 27.63
CA ASP A 150 -6.14 5.58 27.73
C ASP A 150 -6.22 4.65 26.51
N TYR A 151 -5.24 4.71 25.60
CA TYR A 151 -5.20 3.87 24.42
C TYR A 151 -4.98 2.40 24.80
N ASN A 152 -5.89 1.53 24.37
CA ASN A 152 -5.74 0.09 24.53
C ASN A 152 -5.25 -0.55 23.23
N PRO A 153 -3.95 -0.87 23.09
CA PRO A 153 -3.39 -1.45 21.87
C PRO A 153 -3.93 -2.87 21.57
N GLU A 154 -4.39 -3.60 22.60
CA GLU A 154 -4.95 -4.95 22.46
C GLU A 154 -6.49 -4.95 22.43
N GLY A 155 -7.10 -3.76 22.52
CA GLY A 155 -8.54 -3.59 22.52
C GLY A 155 -9.12 -3.95 21.16
N LYS A 156 -9.97 -4.98 21.11
CA LYS A 156 -10.78 -5.27 19.92
C LYS A 156 -11.67 -4.07 19.62
N VAL A 157 -11.39 -3.35 18.53
CA VAL A 157 -12.30 -2.35 17.98
C VAL A 157 -13.60 -3.08 17.60
N THR A 158 -14.63 -2.93 18.43
CA THR A 158 -15.99 -3.41 18.11
C THR A 158 -16.45 -2.64 16.89
N LYS A 159 -16.31 -3.24 15.69
CA LYS A 159 -16.96 -2.77 14.47
C LYS A 159 -18.46 -2.67 14.79
N ARG A 160 -18.96 -1.44 14.96
CA ARG A 160 -20.40 -1.18 14.97
C ARG A 160 -20.94 -1.71 13.65
N LYS A 161 -21.77 -2.75 13.70
CA LYS A 161 -22.55 -3.21 12.54
C LYS A 161 -23.33 -2.00 12.02
N PRO A 162 -23.37 -1.75 10.69
CA PRO A 162 -24.33 -0.81 10.16
C PRO A 162 -25.72 -1.37 10.48
N ASN A 163 -26.52 -0.55 11.15
CA ASN A 163 -27.86 -0.90 11.60
C ASN A 163 -28.71 -1.22 10.37
N ASN A 164 -29.05 -2.49 10.17
CA ASN A 164 -29.97 -2.92 9.12
C ASN A 164 -31.39 -2.87 9.70
N GLU A 165 -32.00 -1.69 9.65
CA GLU A 165 -33.42 -1.52 9.96
C GLU A 165 -34.18 -0.99 8.74
N GLY A 166 -35.19 -1.75 8.32
CA GLY A 166 -36.48 -1.17 7.93
C GLY A 166 -36.71 -0.91 6.44
N SER A 167 -37.29 -1.89 5.76
CA SER A 167 -38.22 -1.68 4.65
C SER A 167 -39.28 -0.63 5.02
N GLY A 168 -39.26 0.53 4.37
CA GLY A 168 -40.29 1.56 4.51
C GLY A 168 -40.16 2.61 3.42
N SER A 169 -41.00 2.51 2.39
CA SER A 169 -41.13 3.45 1.28
C SER A 169 -41.34 4.91 1.74
N LYS A 170 -40.28 5.69 1.79
CA LYS A 170 -40.33 7.16 1.75
C LYS A 170 -39.34 7.62 0.69
N ARG A 171 -39.83 8.44 -0.24
CA ARG A 171 -39.04 9.03 -1.34
C ARG A 171 -37.71 9.55 -0.80
N PRO A 172 -36.57 9.24 -1.44
CA PRO A 172 -35.28 9.71 -0.95
C PRO A 172 -35.29 11.23 -0.99
N LYS A 173 -35.15 11.85 0.18
CA LYS A 173 -34.81 13.26 0.29
C LYS A 173 -33.34 13.35 -0.11
N VAL A 174 -33.09 13.54 -1.40
CA VAL A 174 -31.72 13.68 -1.92
C VAL A 174 -31.23 15.06 -1.52
N GLU A 175 -30.59 15.15 -0.36
CA GLU A 175 -29.80 16.31 0.04
C GLU A 175 -28.45 16.19 -0.67
N TYR A 176 -28.27 16.98 -1.72
CA TYR A 176 -26.98 17.07 -2.43
C TYR A 176 -26.02 17.89 -1.57
N SER A 177 -24.82 17.35 -1.32
CA SER A 177 -23.76 18.06 -0.62
C SER A 177 -23.22 19.21 -1.48
N GLU A 178 -22.58 20.19 -0.84
CA GLU A 178 -21.95 21.32 -1.53
C GLU A 178 -20.94 20.87 -2.59
N GLU A 179 -20.24 19.77 -2.31
CA GLU A 179 -19.25 19.17 -3.20
C GLU A 179 -19.90 18.55 -4.45
N GLU A 180 -21.02 17.86 -4.30
CA GLU A 180 -21.76 17.30 -5.43
C GLU A 180 -22.32 18.43 -6.32
N LEU A 181 -22.90 19.47 -5.72
CA LEU A 181 -23.37 20.65 -6.47
C LEU A 181 -22.22 21.34 -7.21
N LYS A 182 -21.06 21.52 -6.56
CA LYS A 182 -19.84 22.06 -7.20
C LYS A 182 -19.40 21.23 -8.39
N THR A 183 -19.35 19.89 -8.27
CA THR A 183 -18.92 19.03 -9.40
C THR A 183 -19.86 19.11 -10.60
N HIS A 184 -21.16 19.27 -10.36
CA HIS A 184 -22.15 19.41 -11.44
C HIS A 184 -22.14 20.78 -12.11
N ILE A 185 -21.77 21.84 -11.37
CA ILE A 185 -21.53 23.19 -11.91
C ILE A 185 -20.30 23.18 -12.82
N CYS A 186 -19.16 22.65 -12.34
CA CYS A 186 -17.94 22.56 -13.14
C CYS A 186 -18.11 21.71 -14.41
N LYS A 187 -18.95 20.67 -14.36
CA LYS A 187 -19.27 19.82 -15.53
C LYS A 187 -20.33 20.41 -16.46
N GLY A 188 -20.88 21.59 -16.18
CA GLY A 188 -21.94 22.21 -16.98
C GLY A 188 -23.24 21.39 -17.03
N THR A 189 -23.44 20.46 -16.09
CA THR A 189 -24.59 19.53 -16.08
C THR A 189 -25.72 19.97 -15.17
N LEU A 190 -25.62 21.16 -14.57
CA LEU A 190 -26.64 21.69 -13.66
C LEU A 190 -28.03 21.84 -14.32
N GLY A 191 -28.07 22.09 -15.64
CA GLY A 191 -29.31 22.16 -16.42
C GLY A 191 -30.07 20.83 -16.54
N LYS A 192 -29.45 19.70 -16.18
CA LYS A 192 -30.07 18.36 -16.17
C LYS A 192 -30.80 18.06 -14.86
N PHE A 193 -30.67 18.91 -13.84
CA PHE A 193 -31.39 18.75 -12.59
C PHE A 193 -32.87 19.09 -12.75
N THR A 194 -33.73 18.31 -12.12
CA THR A 194 -35.16 18.58 -12.10
C THR A 194 -35.44 19.83 -11.27
N VAL A 195 -36.46 20.61 -11.67
CA VAL A 195 -36.87 21.86 -11.02
C VAL A 195 -37.05 21.75 -9.48
N PRO A 196 -37.55 20.63 -8.91
CA PRO A 196 -37.64 20.46 -7.46
C PRO A 196 -36.28 20.46 -6.75
N VAL A 197 -35.26 19.82 -7.35
CA VAL A 197 -33.91 19.73 -6.76
C VAL A 197 -33.21 21.08 -6.79
N LEU A 198 -33.36 21.83 -7.89
CA LEU A 198 -32.85 23.20 -7.99
C LEU A 198 -33.52 24.14 -6.99
N LYS A 199 -34.83 24.00 -6.73
CA LYS A 199 -35.54 24.79 -5.72
C LYS A 199 -35.06 24.46 -4.30
N GLN A 200 -34.77 23.20 -4.02
CA GLN A 200 -34.27 22.78 -2.70
C GLN A 200 -32.84 23.28 -2.45
N ALA A 201 -31.97 23.24 -3.46
CA ALA A 201 -30.65 23.87 -3.40
C ALA A 201 -30.76 25.40 -3.21
N CYS A 202 -31.65 26.08 -3.95
CA CYS A 202 -31.91 27.51 -3.78
C CYS A 202 -32.42 27.86 -2.37
N GLN A 203 -33.25 27.01 -1.77
CA GLN A 203 -33.70 27.19 -0.39
C GLN A 203 -32.60 26.96 0.64
N ALA A 204 -31.72 25.97 0.43
CA ALA A 204 -30.61 25.68 1.33
C ALA A 204 -29.60 26.84 1.41
N TYR A 205 -29.36 27.52 0.27
CA TYR A 205 -28.43 28.65 0.19
C TYR A 205 -29.12 30.03 0.26
N GLY A 206 -30.45 30.09 0.27
CA GLY A 206 -31.21 31.35 0.34
C GLY A 206 -31.10 32.25 -0.89
N LEU A 207 -30.67 31.72 -2.05
CA LEU A 207 -30.34 32.48 -3.27
C LEU A 207 -31.26 32.13 -4.44
N LYS A 208 -31.48 33.07 -5.37
CA LYS A 208 -32.17 32.78 -6.64
C LYS A 208 -31.28 31.95 -7.56
N LYS A 209 -31.88 31.22 -8.51
CA LYS A 209 -31.16 30.30 -9.42
C LYS A 209 -29.93 30.91 -10.12
N GLN A 210 -30.01 32.17 -10.55
CA GLN A 210 -28.90 32.87 -11.20
C GLN A 210 -27.82 33.28 -10.19
N GLU A 211 -28.21 33.75 -9.01
CA GLU A 211 -27.30 34.13 -7.91
C GLU A 211 -26.59 32.92 -7.32
N LEU A 212 -27.22 31.74 -7.31
CA LEU A 212 -26.64 30.50 -6.81
C LEU A 212 -25.56 29.97 -7.77
N LEU A 213 -25.77 30.13 -9.08
CA LEU A 213 -24.75 29.85 -10.10
C LEU A 213 -23.55 30.79 -9.94
N GLU A 214 -23.80 32.09 -9.77
CA GLU A 214 -22.73 33.07 -9.56
C GLU A 214 -21.99 32.84 -8.25
N ALA A 215 -22.68 32.59 -7.14
CA ALA A 215 -22.09 32.39 -5.81
C ALA A 215 -21.20 31.15 -5.72
N LEU A 216 -21.56 30.05 -6.41
CA LEU A 216 -20.77 28.82 -6.44
C LEU A 216 -19.68 28.82 -7.51
N THR A 217 -19.72 29.75 -8.47
CA THR A 217 -18.69 29.91 -9.52
C THR A 217 -17.65 30.98 -9.15
N LYS A 218 -18.04 32.01 -8.38
CA LYS A 218 -17.17 33.10 -7.92
C LYS A 218 -15.88 32.66 -7.21
N PRO A 219 -15.88 31.70 -6.27
CA PRO A 219 -14.66 31.30 -5.57
C PRO A 219 -13.65 30.52 -6.43
N PHE A 220 -13.88 30.38 -7.74
CA PHE A 220 -13.01 29.63 -8.67
C PHE A 220 -12.51 30.46 -9.88
N GLN A 221 -12.74 31.78 -9.90
CA GLN A 221 -12.20 32.69 -10.94
C GLN A 221 -10.98 33.51 -10.48
N ASP A 222 -10.51 33.33 -9.24
CA ASP A 222 -9.24 33.86 -8.72
C ASP A 222 -8.19 32.75 -8.58
#